data_AF-J6IJK7-F1
#
_entry.id   AF-J6IJK7-F1
#
_cell.length_a   1.000
_cell.length_b   1.000
_cell.length_c   1.000
_cell.angle_alpha   90.00
_cell.angle_beta   90.00
_cell.angle_gamma   90.00
#
_symmetry.space_group_name_H-M   'P 1'
#
loop_
_entity.id
_entity.type
_entity.pdbx_description
1 polymer ?
#
loop_
_entity_poly.entity_id
_entity_poly.type
_entity_poly.pdbx_seq_one_letter_code
_entity_poly.pdbx_strand_id
1 'polypeptide(L)'
;MKSTKFITELRARGLQITEKEAKYLMEIAVADYRENQVKPILKREYMAHYMIMALSYCKATSELLHMIDESYPRFRLKQVFMECKKKNNEVVEEFEKVNKIDPQLLNAFNAYANDLTEIMYLHMDDINKEKREQKANEKTN
;
A
#
# COMPACT_ATOMS: atom_id res chain seq x y z
N MET A 1 22.23 16.33 -5.60
CA MET A 1 22.29 14.84 -5.55
C MET A 1 23.49 14.40 -6.39
N LYS A 2 24.10 13.22 -6.20
CA LYS A 2 25.14 12.77 -7.16
C LYS A 2 24.50 12.55 -8.55
N SER A 3 25.16 12.99 -9.62
CA SER A 3 24.70 12.81 -11.00
C SER A 3 24.43 11.32 -11.28
N THR A 4 23.21 10.99 -11.68
CA THR A 4 22.82 9.60 -11.98
C THR A 4 23.15 9.26 -13.43
N LYS A 5 23.24 7.96 -13.75
CA LYS A 5 23.36 7.50 -15.14
C LYS A 5 22.25 8.08 -16.02
N PHE A 6 21.03 8.18 -15.48
CA PHE A 6 19.87 8.77 -16.17
C PHE A 6 20.11 10.24 -16.56
N ILE A 7 20.55 11.09 -15.61
CA ILE A 7 20.85 12.52 -15.88
C ILE A 7 21.97 12.66 -16.92
N THR A 8 23.00 11.82 -16.79
CA THR A 8 24.16 11.82 -17.69
C THR A 8 23.75 11.49 -19.12
N GLU A 9 22.91 10.48 -19.29
CA GLU A 9 22.37 10.05 -20.58
C GLU A 9 21.45 11.10 -21.23
N LEU A 10 20.65 11.83 -20.44
CA LEU A 10 19.83 12.92 -20.95
C LEU A 10 20.69 14.08 -21.45
N ARG A 11 21.70 14.48 -20.66
CA ARG A 11 22.64 15.54 -21.05
C ARG A 11 23.50 15.15 -22.26
N ALA A 12 23.92 13.89 -22.36
CA ALA A 12 24.65 13.36 -23.52
C ALA A 12 23.83 13.44 -24.83
N ARG A 13 22.50 13.44 -24.73
CA ARG A 13 21.57 13.67 -25.86
C ARG A 13 21.29 15.15 -26.13
N GLY A 14 22.01 16.06 -25.47
CA GLY A 14 21.89 17.51 -25.68
C GLY A 14 20.79 18.19 -24.87
N LEU A 15 20.12 17.48 -23.96
CA LEU A 15 19.08 18.08 -23.12
C LEU A 15 19.72 18.94 -22.02
N GLN A 16 19.45 20.25 -22.06
CA GLN A 16 19.80 21.19 -20.99
C GLN A 16 18.75 21.12 -19.89
N ILE A 17 18.91 20.16 -18.98
CA ILE A 17 17.97 19.94 -17.88
C ILE A 17 18.65 20.05 -16.52
N THR A 18 17.91 20.62 -15.58
CA THR A 18 18.26 20.69 -14.17
C THR A 18 18.09 19.33 -13.48
N GLU A 19 18.69 19.16 -12.29
CA GLU A 19 18.50 17.93 -11.50
C GLU A 19 17.03 17.70 -11.11
N LYS A 20 16.27 18.77 -10.86
CA LYS A 20 14.86 18.71 -10.48
C LYS A 20 13.99 18.21 -11.63
N GLU A 21 14.19 18.74 -12.83
CA GLU A 21 13.50 18.30 -14.04
C GLU A 21 13.83 16.84 -14.38
N ALA A 22 15.11 16.47 -14.27
CA ALA A 22 15.52 15.08 -14.50
C ALA A 22 14.90 14.11 -13.49
N LYS A 23 14.78 14.50 -12.21
CA LYS A 23 14.09 13.69 -11.19
C LYS A 23 12.62 13.51 -11.53
N TYR A 24 11.93 14.58 -11.90
CA TYR A 24 10.53 14.52 -12.31
C TYR A 24 10.31 13.61 -13.53
N LEU A 25 11.16 13.72 -14.56
CA LEU A 25 11.12 12.84 -15.73
C LEU A 25 11.39 11.37 -15.38
N MET A 26 12.28 11.12 -14.42
CA MET A 26 12.55 9.78 -13.92
C MET A 26 11.34 9.19 -13.18
N GLU A 27 10.63 9.99 -12.38
CA GLU A 27 9.41 9.57 -11.69
C GLU A 27 8.31 9.17 -12.69
N ILE A 28 8.11 9.95 -13.76
CA ILE A 28 7.19 9.61 -14.86
C ILE A 28 7.63 8.31 -15.53
N ALA A 29 8.90 8.21 -15.94
CA ALA A 29 9.40 7.04 -16.65
C ALA A 29 9.24 5.75 -15.83
N VAL A 30 9.48 5.81 -14.51
CA VAL A 30 9.27 4.68 -13.60
C VAL A 30 7.78 4.34 -13.47
N ALA A 31 6.91 5.34 -13.35
CA ALA A 31 5.47 5.14 -13.28
C ALA A 31 4.92 4.47 -14.55
N ASP A 32 5.23 5.03 -15.72
CA ASP A 32 4.82 4.50 -17.02
C ASP A 32 5.37 3.10 -17.27
N TYR A 33 6.64 2.86 -16.91
CA TYR A 33 7.25 1.54 -17.03
C TYR A 33 6.48 0.53 -16.17
N ARG A 34 6.25 0.84 -14.88
CA ARG A 34 5.50 -0.04 -13.98
C ARG A 34 4.10 -0.30 -14.48
N GLU A 35 3.37 0.74 -14.88
CA GLU A 35 2.01 0.64 -15.41
C GLU A 35 1.96 -0.29 -16.63
N ASN A 36 2.90 -0.14 -17.57
CA ASN A 36 2.99 -0.99 -18.75
C ASN A 36 3.40 -2.44 -18.44
N GLN A 37 4.13 -2.71 -17.36
CA GLN A 37 4.39 -4.08 -16.91
C GLN A 37 3.14 -4.74 -16.30
N VAL A 38 2.27 -3.99 -15.60
CA VAL A 38 1.07 -4.56 -14.93
C VAL A 38 -0.17 -4.63 -15.82
N LYS A 39 -0.33 -3.73 -16.80
CA LYS A 39 -1.47 -3.72 -17.75
C LYS A 39 -1.72 -5.07 -18.45
N PRO A 40 -0.71 -5.81 -18.93
CA PRO A 40 -0.90 -7.13 -19.52
C PRO A 40 -1.44 -8.19 -18.55
N ILE A 41 -1.17 -8.02 -17.25
CA ILE A 41 -1.69 -8.89 -16.22
C ILE A 41 -3.17 -8.54 -16.01
N LEU A 42 -3.61 -7.27 -16.10
CA LEU A 42 -4.98 -6.79 -15.80
C LEU A 42 -6.10 -7.31 -16.75
N LYS A 43 -5.86 -8.41 -17.44
CA LYS A 43 -6.83 -9.10 -18.29
C LYS A 43 -7.87 -9.86 -17.48
N ARG A 44 -9.03 -10.11 -18.10
CA ARG A 44 -10.17 -10.83 -17.50
C ARG A 44 -9.80 -12.21 -16.95
N GLU A 45 -8.85 -12.90 -17.57
CA GLU A 45 -8.37 -14.23 -17.15
C GLU A 45 -7.66 -14.24 -15.79
N TYR A 46 -7.16 -13.07 -15.33
CA TYR A 46 -6.49 -12.94 -14.03
C TYR A 46 -7.39 -12.33 -12.94
N MET A 47 -8.70 -12.17 -13.18
CA MET A 47 -9.62 -11.54 -12.21
C MET A 47 -9.64 -12.21 -10.84
N ALA A 48 -9.45 -13.54 -10.79
CA ALA A 48 -9.31 -14.25 -9.51
C ALA A 48 -8.10 -13.75 -8.70
N HIS A 49 -6.95 -13.51 -9.35
CA HIS A 49 -5.75 -12.97 -8.70
C HIS A 49 -5.99 -11.55 -8.18
N TYR A 50 -6.69 -10.70 -8.95
CA TYR A 50 -7.05 -9.36 -8.49
C TYR A 50 -8.00 -9.37 -7.31
N MET A 51 -8.97 -10.27 -7.35
CA MET A 51 -9.88 -10.45 -6.25
C MET A 51 -9.10 -10.90 -5.00
N ILE A 52 -8.23 -11.90 -5.09
CA ILE A 52 -7.38 -12.34 -3.97
C ILE A 52 -6.58 -11.14 -3.43
N MET A 53 -5.86 -10.40 -4.28
CA MET A 53 -5.07 -9.25 -3.83
C MET A 53 -5.92 -8.18 -3.13
N ALA A 54 -7.05 -7.77 -3.75
CA ALA A 54 -7.92 -6.75 -3.18
C ALA A 54 -8.51 -7.19 -1.83
N LEU A 55 -8.89 -8.46 -1.73
CA LEU A 55 -9.41 -9.01 -0.49
C LEU A 55 -8.30 -9.20 0.56
N SER A 56 -7.07 -9.46 0.16
CA SER A 56 -5.93 -9.51 1.07
C SER A 56 -5.67 -8.13 1.67
N TYR A 57 -5.84 -7.04 0.91
CA TYR A 57 -5.86 -5.68 1.47
C TYR A 57 -7.01 -5.49 2.46
N CYS A 58 -8.22 -5.98 2.15
CA CYS A 58 -9.34 -5.97 3.10
C CYS A 58 -8.96 -6.64 4.43
N LYS A 59 -8.41 -7.87 4.36
CA LYS A 59 -7.96 -8.61 5.54
C LYS A 59 -6.86 -7.89 6.32
N ALA A 60 -5.81 -7.42 5.66
CA ALA A 60 -4.72 -6.69 6.29
C ALA A 60 -5.18 -5.37 6.94
N THR A 61 -6.03 -4.62 6.23
CA THR A 61 -6.56 -3.34 6.73
C THR A 61 -7.59 -3.50 7.84
N SER A 62 -8.29 -4.64 7.90
CA SER A 62 -9.21 -4.93 9.01
C SER A 62 -8.53 -4.76 10.36
N GLU A 63 -7.32 -5.29 10.51
CA GLU A 63 -6.55 -5.16 11.75
C GLU A 63 -6.33 -3.68 12.14
N LEU A 64 -5.87 -2.85 11.20
CA LEU A 64 -5.70 -1.41 11.43
C LEU A 64 -7.02 -0.70 11.76
N LEU A 65 -8.12 -1.07 11.10
CA LEU A 65 -9.45 -0.50 11.39
C LEU A 65 -9.91 -0.86 12.81
N HIS A 66 -9.49 -2.00 13.37
CA HIS A 66 -9.79 -2.37 14.77
C HIS A 66 -8.90 -1.64 15.77
N MET A 67 -7.71 -1.18 15.38
CA MET A 67 -6.82 -0.39 16.22
C MET A 67 -7.27 1.07 16.39
N ILE A 68 -8.11 1.59 15.47
CA ILE A 68 -8.62 2.96 15.54
C ILE A 68 -9.75 3.07 16.57
N ASP A 69 -9.58 3.96 17.54
CA ASP A 69 -10.62 4.32 18.49
C ASP A 69 -11.82 4.97 17.74
N GLU A 70 -13.00 4.38 17.88
CA GLU A 70 -14.23 4.82 17.22
C GLU A 70 -14.75 6.17 17.73
N SER A 71 -14.19 6.70 18.82
CA SER A 71 -14.44 8.08 19.29
C SER A 71 -13.67 9.12 18.50
N TYR A 72 -12.61 8.74 17.77
CA TYR A 72 -11.78 9.63 16.98
C TYR A 72 -12.53 10.27 15.79
N PRO A 73 -13.14 9.51 14.87
CA PRO A 73 -13.91 10.10 13.78
C PRO A 73 -15.19 10.76 14.31
N ARG A 74 -15.55 11.93 13.77
CA ARG A 74 -16.74 12.69 14.19
C ARG A 74 -17.88 12.59 13.19
N PHE A 75 -19.12 12.68 13.70
CA PHE A 75 -20.36 12.79 12.92
C PHE A 75 -20.46 11.76 11.78
N ARG A 76 -20.60 12.25 10.53
CA ARG A 76 -20.78 11.43 9.34
C ARG A 76 -19.58 10.52 9.06
N LEU A 77 -18.36 10.97 9.38
CA LEU A 77 -17.16 10.14 9.19
C LEU A 77 -17.20 8.90 10.07
N LYS A 78 -17.69 9.02 11.31
CA LYS A 78 -17.86 7.86 12.20
C LYS A 78 -18.80 6.83 11.61
N GLN A 79 -19.96 7.25 11.11
CA GLN A 79 -20.94 6.35 10.51
C GLN A 79 -20.34 5.58 9.32
N VAL A 80 -19.72 6.30 8.38
CA VAL A 80 -19.12 5.70 7.19
C VAL A 80 -17.93 4.80 7.56
N PHE A 81 -17.13 5.19 8.55
CA PHE A 81 -16.02 4.37 9.05
C PHE A 81 -16.51 3.04 9.64
N MET A 82 -17.58 3.08 10.45
CA MET A 82 -18.17 1.87 11.04
C MET A 82 -18.75 0.94 9.97
N GLU A 83 -19.41 1.50 8.96
CA GLU A 83 -19.88 0.73 7.80
C GLU A 83 -18.72 0.11 7.04
N CYS A 84 -17.63 0.85 6.82
CA CYS A 84 -16.41 0.35 6.18
C CYS A 84 -15.79 -0.80 6.97
N LYS A 85 -15.57 -0.65 8.28
CA LYS A 85 -15.03 -1.70 9.17
C LYS A 85 -15.88 -2.97 9.12
N LYS A 86 -17.20 -2.83 9.20
CA LYS A 86 -18.14 -3.95 9.10
C LYS A 86 -18.07 -4.65 7.75
N LYS A 87 -18.15 -3.90 6.64
CA LYS A 87 -18.12 -4.46 5.28
C LYS A 87 -16.78 -5.10 4.94
N ASN A 88 -15.70 -4.54 5.45
CA ASN A 88 -14.37 -5.11 5.29
C ASN A 88 -14.30 -6.53 5.87
N ASN A 89 -14.77 -6.71 7.10
CA ASN A 89 -14.85 -8.04 7.73
C ASN A 89 -15.79 -9.00 6.99
N GLU A 90 -17.01 -8.56 6.67
CA GLU A 90 -18.01 -9.41 6.00
C GLU A 90 -17.48 -10.01 4.69
N VAL A 91 -16.75 -9.21 3.90
CA VAL A 91 -16.19 -9.68 2.63
C VAL A 91 -15.09 -10.71 2.84
N VAL A 92 -14.22 -10.51 3.84
CA VAL A 92 -13.17 -11.49 4.18
C VAL A 92 -13.78 -12.80 4.65
N GLU A 93 -14.75 -12.75 5.57
CA GLU A 93 -15.43 -13.92 6.11
C GLU A 93 -16.15 -14.72 5.02
N GLU A 94 -16.88 -14.06 4.13
CA GLU A 94 -17.58 -14.74 3.02
C GLU A 94 -16.58 -15.32 2.00
N PHE A 95 -15.47 -14.63 1.72
CA PHE A 95 -14.44 -15.19 0.85
C PHE A 95 -13.80 -16.45 1.46
N GLU A 96 -13.44 -16.42 2.74
CA GLU A 96 -12.89 -17.58 3.44
C GLU A 96 -13.89 -18.74 3.44
N LYS A 97 -15.16 -18.45 3.73
CA LYS A 97 -16.26 -19.42 3.78
C LYS A 97 -16.52 -20.09 2.44
N VAL A 98 -16.63 -19.33 1.35
CA VAL A 98 -16.88 -19.88 0.01
C VAL A 98 -15.72 -20.74 -0.47
N ASN A 99 -14.49 -20.39 -0.08
CA ASN A 99 -13.28 -21.06 -0.55
C ASN A 99 -12.71 -22.09 0.44
N LYS A 100 -13.46 -22.50 1.48
CA LYS A 100 -13.03 -23.53 2.46
C LYS A 100 -12.59 -24.85 1.83
N ILE A 101 -13.16 -25.19 0.68
CA ILE A 101 -12.86 -26.43 -0.06
C ILE A 101 -11.58 -26.34 -0.90
N ASP A 102 -11.00 -25.15 -1.04
CA ASP A 102 -9.75 -24.91 -1.75
C ASP A 102 -8.67 -24.35 -0.79
N PRO A 103 -7.94 -25.24 -0.09
CA PRO A 103 -6.90 -24.82 0.84
C PRO A 103 -5.75 -24.08 0.17
N GLN A 104 -5.46 -24.35 -1.11
CA GLN A 104 -4.36 -23.67 -1.81
C GLN A 104 -4.69 -22.20 -2.03
N LEU A 105 -5.92 -21.92 -2.47
CA LEU A 105 -6.42 -20.57 -2.66
C LEU A 105 -6.43 -19.79 -1.33
N LEU A 106 -6.92 -20.39 -0.25
CA LEU A 106 -6.93 -19.76 1.07
C LEU A 106 -5.52 -19.49 1.59
N ASN A 107 -4.59 -20.42 1.39
CA ASN A 107 -3.19 -20.23 1.80
C ASN A 107 -2.54 -19.07 1.04
N ALA A 108 -2.77 -18.97 -0.28
CA ALA A 108 -2.29 -17.84 -1.07
C ALA A 108 -2.89 -16.52 -0.57
N PHE A 109 -4.20 -16.47 -0.38
CA PHE A 109 -4.92 -15.31 0.17
C PHE A 109 -4.35 -14.85 1.52
N ASN A 110 -4.11 -15.79 2.43
CA ASN A 110 -3.54 -15.52 3.75
C ASN A 110 -2.08 -15.05 3.66
N ALA A 111 -1.28 -15.65 2.78
CA ALA A 111 0.10 -15.21 2.56
C ALA A 111 0.15 -13.76 2.09
N TYR A 112 -0.63 -13.40 1.07
CA TYR A 112 -0.74 -12.00 0.61
C TYR A 112 -1.21 -11.07 1.72
N ALA A 113 -2.21 -11.47 2.52
CA ALA A 113 -2.70 -10.63 3.62
C ALA A 113 -1.61 -10.40 4.67
N ASN A 114 -0.86 -11.43 5.03
CA ASN A 114 0.24 -11.32 6.00
C ASN A 114 1.37 -10.43 5.50
N ASP A 115 1.77 -10.57 4.22
CA ASP A 115 2.80 -9.71 3.62
C ASP A 115 2.37 -8.23 3.64
N LEU A 116 1.09 -7.96 3.35
CA LEU A 116 0.54 -6.61 3.40
C LEU A 116 0.48 -6.06 4.84
N THR A 117 0.08 -6.89 5.81
CA THR A 117 0.11 -6.52 7.24
C THR A 117 1.52 -6.18 7.68
N GLU A 118 2.53 -6.95 7.28
CA GLU A 118 3.93 -6.67 7.63
C GLU A 118 4.40 -5.32 7.09
N ILE A 119 4.04 -4.98 5.84
CA ILE A 119 4.33 -3.65 5.27
C ILE A 119 3.67 -2.55 6.11
N MET A 120 2.42 -2.75 6.54
CA MET A 120 1.73 -1.80 7.42
C MET A 120 2.42 -1.65 8.78
N TYR A 121 2.95 -2.75 9.33
CA TYR A 121 3.67 -2.75 10.60
C TYR A 121 4.99 -1.99 10.51
N LEU A 122 5.75 -2.18 9.44
CA LEU A 122 6.96 -1.41 9.18
C LEU A 122 6.67 0.09 9.13
N HIS A 123 5.60 0.50 8.46
CA HIS A 123 5.18 1.91 8.44
C HIS A 123 4.78 2.45 9.83
N MET A 124 4.11 1.63 10.65
CA MET A 124 3.77 2.04 12.01
C MET A 124 5.01 2.13 12.91
N ASP A 125 6.00 1.26 12.73
CA ASP A 125 7.25 1.32 13.48
C ASP A 125 8.06 2.57 13.15
N ASP A 126 8.15 2.92 11.85
CA ASP A 126 8.77 4.18 11.40
C ASP A 126 8.11 5.41 12.06
N ILE A 127 6.78 5.48 12.06
CA ILE A 127 6.02 6.56 12.73
C ILE A 127 6.32 6.59 14.24
N ASN A 128 6.41 5.42 14.88
CA ASN A 128 6.69 5.33 16.31
C ASN A 128 8.12 5.78 16.62
N LYS A 129 9.09 5.46 15.76
CA LYS A 129 10.46 5.91 15.88
C LYS A 129 10.56 7.44 15.79
N GLU A 130 9.95 8.05 14.78
CA GLU A 130 9.91 9.51 14.63
C GLU A 130 9.32 10.19 15.87
N LYS A 131 8.21 9.67 16.42
CA LYS A 131 7.59 10.20 17.64
C LYS A 131 8.48 10.07 18.88
N ARG A 132 9.26 8.99 19.00
CA ARG A 132 10.21 8.80 20.12
C ARG A 132 11.35 9.80 20.04
N GLU A 133 11.88 10.03 18.84
CA GLU A 133 12.95 11.01 18.59
C GLU A 133 12.47 12.45 18.89
N GLN A 134 11.26 12.82 18.46
CA GLN A 134 10.66 14.12 18.79
C GLN A 134 10.56 14.34 20.31
N LYS A 135 10.02 13.36 21.04
CA LYS A 135 9.91 13.44 22.52
C LYS A 135 11.26 13.50 23.23
N ALA A 136 12.30 12.87 22.69
CA ALA A 136 13.64 12.96 23.25
C ALA A 136 14.19 14.38 23.11
N ASN A 137 14.05 14.98 21.92
CA ASN A 137 14.51 16.33 21.63
C ASN A 137 13.77 17.40 22.46
N GLU A 138 12.46 17.23 22.70
CA GLU A 138 11.66 18.11 23.57
C GLU A 138 12.12 18.10 25.04
N LYS A 139 12.69 17.00 25.54
CA LYS A 139 13.20 16.89 26.92
C LYS A 139 14.60 17.48 27.11
N THR A 140 15.27 17.86 26.02
CA THR A 140 16.65 18.35 26.04
C THR A 140 16.74 19.87 25.81
N ASN A 141 15.60 20.52 25.57
CA ASN A 141 15.42 21.97 25.49
C ASN A 141 14.63 22.49 26.70
#